data_AF-A0A2R6LHX2-F1
#
_entry.id   AF-A0A2R6LHX2-F1
#
_cell.length_a   1.000
_cell.length_b   1.000
_cell.length_c   1.000
_cell.angle_alpha   90.00
_cell.angle_beta   90.00
_cell.angle_gamma   90.00
#
_symmetry.space_group_name_H-M   'P 1'
#
loop_
_entity.id
_entity.type
_entity.pdbx_description
1 polymer ?
#
loop_
_entity_poly.entity_id
_entity_poly.type
_entity_poly.pdbx_seq_one_letter_code
_entity_poly.pdbx_strand_id
1 'polypeptide(L)'
;MYRATEQVENEEWLAAIDDAAERLDLGGDARSRAVDLFLSTVPEERRSKRATVAASVYAGALIAGVGVARLTVQKRWKGLVEEAGLEPPSW
;
A
#
# COMPACT_ATOMS: atom_id res chain seq x y z
N MET A 1 -4.49 17.80 0.78
CA MET A 1 -3.18 18.41 1.09
C MET A 1 -3.00 18.33 2.60
N TYR A 2 -2.02 17.55 3.03
CA TYR A 2 -1.62 17.42 4.44
C TYR A 2 -0.55 18.49 4.77
N ARG A 3 -0.40 18.81 6.05
CA ARG A 3 0.55 19.79 6.57
C ARG A 3 1.92 19.15 6.79
N ALA A 4 2.97 19.96 6.79
CA ALA A 4 4.32 19.53 7.16
C ALA A 4 4.38 18.92 8.58
N THR A 5 3.55 19.41 9.51
CA THR A 5 3.43 18.84 10.86
C THR A 5 2.95 17.40 10.84
N GLU A 6 1.96 17.06 9.99
CA GLU A 6 1.44 15.69 9.87
C GLU A 6 2.50 14.73 9.30
N GLN A 7 3.41 15.27 8.46
CA GLN A 7 4.55 14.50 7.93
C GLN A 7 5.54 14.15 9.05
N VAL A 8 5.89 15.12 9.90
CA VAL A 8 6.80 14.92 11.05
C VAL A 8 6.17 13.98 12.09
N GLU A 9 4.89 14.18 12.43
CA GLU A 9 4.17 13.35 13.40
C GLU A 9 4.09 11.88 13.00
N ASN A 10 4.15 11.58 11.70
CA ASN A 10 4.04 10.22 11.19
C ASN A 10 5.31 9.69 10.53
N GLU A 11 6.48 10.28 10.82
CA GLU A 11 7.77 9.91 10.23
C GLU A 11 8.05 8.40 10.32
N GLU A 12 7.77 7.77 11.46
CA GLU A 12 7.94 6.32 11.64
C GLU A 12 7.11 5.47 10.64
N TRP A 13 5.91 5.95 10.28
CA TRP A 13 5.00 5.26 9.37
C TRP A 13 5.36 5.52 7.91
N LEU A 14 5.87 6.73 7.62
CA LEU A 14 6.43 7.05 6.31
C LEU A 14 7.66 6.20 6.04
N ALA A 15 8.55 6.03 7.02
CA ALA A 15 9.67 5.10 6.92
C ALA A 15 9.20 3.66 6.66
N ALA A 16 8.12 3.21 7.31
CA ALA A 16 7.55 1.88 7.06
C ALA A 16 6.97 1.72 5.64
N ILE A 17 6.43 2.78 5.05
CA ILE A 17 5.98 2.79 3.64
C ILE A 17 7.20 2.68 2.72
N ASP A 18 8.26 3.42 3.00
CA ASP A 18 9.51 3.41 2.23
C ASP A 18 10.14 2.02 2.22
N ASP A 19 10.34 1.46 3.40
CA ASP A 19 10.82 0.10 3.63
C ASP A 19 10.00 -0.96 2.88
N ALA A 20 8.67 -0.81 2.87
CA ALA A 20 7.79 -1.74 2.16
C ALA A 20 7.91 -1.57 0.64
N ALA A 21 8.00 -0.33 0.15
CA ALA A 21 8.21 -0.03 -1.25
C ALA A 21 9.54 -0.60 -1.75
N GLU A 22 10.63 -0.45 -0.99
CA GLU A 22 11.94 -1.02 -1.33
C GLU A 22 11.90 -2.55 -1.36
N ARG A 23 11.35 -3.20 -0.32
CA ARG A 23 11.27 -4.67 -0.25
C ARG A 23 10.41 -5.27 -1.37
N LEU A 24 9.44 -4.52 -1.87
CA LEU A 24 8.54 -4.94 -2.96
C LEU A 24 8.99 -4.42 -4.34
N ASP A 25 10.15 -3.74 -4.42
CA ASP A 25 10.69 -3.12 -5.64
C ASP A 25 9.68 -2.19 -6.34
N LEU A 26 8.99 -1.37 -5.55
CA LEU A 26 8.00 -0.42 -6.05
C LEU A 26 8.67 0.87 -6.53
N GLY A 27 8.30 1.31 -7.74
CA GLY A 27 8.75 2.59 -8.28
C GLY A 27 8.28 3.80 -7.47
N GLY A 28 8.95 4.94 -7.67
CA GLY A 28 8.69 6.19 -6.94
C GLY A 28 7.22 6.67 -7.01
N ASP A 29 6.55 6.43 -8.14
CA ASP A 29 5.13 6.76 -8.33
C ASP A 29 4.19 5.99 -7.39
N ALA A 30 4.47 4.71 -7.14
CA ALA A 30 3.69 3.88 -6.24
C ALA A 30 3.90 4.32 -4.79
N ARG A 31 5.16 4.57 -4.42
CA ARG A 31 5.55 5.08 -3.10
C ARG A 31 4.92 6.44 -2.81
N SER A 32 5.00 7.39 -3.74
CA SER A 32 4.41 8.73 -3.57
C SER A 32 2.90 8.65 -3.36
N ARG A 33 2.21 7.83 -4.14
CA ARG A 33 0.75 7.60 -3.97
C ARG A 33 0.41 6.96 -2.63
N ALA A 34 1.23 6.03 -2.14
CA ALA A 34 1.04 5.42 -0.83
C ALA A 34 1.19 6.45 0.30
N VAL A 35 2.20 7.32 0.23
CA VAL A 35 2.39 8.42 1.21
C VAL A 35 1.19 9.36 1.21
N ASP A 36 0.74 9.80 0.03
CA ASP A 36 -0.39 10.72 -0.08
C ASP A 36 -1.69 10.12 0.47
N LEU A 37 -1.94 8.84 0.18
CA LEU A 37 -3.09 8.12 0.71
C LEU A 37 -3.03 7.97 2.23
N PHE A 38 -1.87 7.60 2.76
CA PHE A 38 -1.68 7.44 4.21
C PHE A 38 -1.92 8.77 4.93
N LEU A 39 -1.26 9.85 4.52
CA LEU A 39 -1.40 11.14 5.19
C LEU A 39 -2.79 11.76 5.04
N SER A 40 -3.53 11.41 3.98
CA SER A 40 -4.92 11.87 3.80
C SER A 40 -5.95 11.07 4.62
N THR A 41 -5.57 9.92 5.18
CA THR A 41 -6.51 8.98 5.82
C THR A 41 -6.01 8.43 7.16
N VAL A 42 -4.91 8.99 7.68
CA VAL A 42 -4.25 8.48 8.88
C VAL A 42 -5.20 8.55 10.08
N PRO A 43 -5.48 7.42 10.75
CA PRO A 43 -6.30 7.41 11.95
C PRO A 43 -5.47 7.84 13.17
N GLU A 44 -6.14 8.38 14.19
CA GLU A 44 -5.48 8.74 15.46
C GLU A 44 -4.89 7.51 16.17
N GLU A 45 -5.62 6.39 16.15
CA GLU A 45 -5.22 5.18 16.84
C GLU A 45 -4.01 4.49 16.18
N ARG A 46 -2.92 4.36 16.95
CA ARG A 46 -1.66 3.75 16.50
C ARG A 46 -1.82 2.35 15.89
N ARG A 47 -2.71 1.50 16.44
CA ARG A 47 -2.96 0.14 15.89
C ARG A 47 -3.56 0.20 14.48
N SER A 48 -4.43 1.17 14.24
CA SER A 48 -5.08 1.40 12.96
C SER A 48 -4.11 1.98 11.93
N LYS A 49 -3.12 2.79 12.37
CA LYS A 49 -2.07 3.33 11.47
C LYS A 49 -1.30 2.23 10.73
N ARG A 50 -1.00 1.10 11.38
CA ARG A 50 -0.31 -0.03 10.72
C ARG A 50 -1.14 -0.64 9.59
N ALA A 51 -2.45 -0.79 9.81
CA ALA A 51 -3.36 -1.26 8.77
C ALA A 51 -3.48 -0.24 7.63
N THR A 52 -3.54 1.05 7.95
CA THR A 52 -3.55 2.14 6.96
C THR A 52 -2.27 2.16 6.13
N VAL A 53 -1.09 1.96 6.72
CA VAL A 53 0.17 1.82 5.96
C VAL A 53 0.07 0.70 4.93
N ALA A 54 -0.33 -0.50 5.36
CA ALA A 54 -0.45 -1.64 4.45
C ALA A 54 -1.46 -1.39 3.33
N ALA A 55 -2.62 -0.81 3.66
CA ALA A 55 -3.64 -0.46 2.68
C ALA A 55 -3.14 0.60 1.68
N SER A 56 -2.42 1.61 2.15
CA SER A 56 -1.85 2.67 1.31
C SER A 56 -0.78 2.15 0.36
N VAL A 57 0.13 1.27 0.82
CA VAL A 57 1.14 0.64 -0.04
C VAL A 57 0.46 -0.19 -1.13
N TYR A 58 -0.52 -1.01 -0.76
CA TYR A 58 -1.28 -1.83 -1.71
C TYR A 58 -2.02 -0.97 -2.75
N ALA A 59 -2.71 0.08 -2.30
CA ALA A 59 -3.42 0.98 -3.19
C ALA A 59 -2.47 1.78 -4.10
N GLY A 60 -1.36 2.29 -3.55
CA GLY A 60 -0.33 3.02 -4.31
C GLY A 60 0.26 2.17 -5.43
N ALA A 61 0.60 0.90 -5.14
CA ALA A 61 1.07 -0.06 -6.13
C ALA A 61 0.04 -0.34 -7.23
N LEU A 62 -1.23 -0.50 -6.88
CA LEU A 62 -2.30 -0.71 -7.86
C LEU A 62 -2.53 0.50 -8.77
N ILE A 63 -2.51 1.72 -8.21
CA ILE A 63 -2.78 2.95 -8.98
C ILE A 63 -1.59 3.28 -9.91
N ALA A 64 -0.36 3.06 -9.45
CA ALA A 64 0.84 3.26 -10.27
C ALA A 64 1.14 2.09 -11.23
N GLY A 65 0.48 0.95 -11.04
CA GLY A 65 0.66 -0.25 -11.86
C GLY A 65 0.10 -0.11 -13.28
N VAL A 66 -0.15 -1.25 -13.93
CA VAL A 66 -0.45 -1.36 -15.38
C VAL A 66 -1.84 -0.86 -15.81
N GLY A 67 -2.49 0.04 -15.04
CA GLY A 67 -3.77 0.64 -15.41
C GLY A 67 -4.97 -0.30 -15.38
N VAL A 68 -4.87 -1.43 -14.68
CA VAL A 68 -5.97 -2.41 -14.55
C VAL A 68 -6.80 -2.11 -13.30
N ALA A 69 -8.12 -2.19 -13.43
CA ALA A 69 -9.03 -1.98 -12.30
C ALA A 69 -8.74 -2.97 -11.15
N ARG A 70 -8.70 -2.46 -9.91
CA ARG A 70 -8.48 -3.26 -8.68
C ARG A 70 -9.34 -4.51 -8.60
N LEU A 71 -10.64 -4.39 -8.93
CA LEU A 71 -11.57 -5.52 -8.88
C LEU A 71 -11.18 -6.64 -9.87
N THR A 72 -10.62 -6.29 -11.02
CA THR A 72 -10.12 -7.24 -12.00
C THR A 72 -8.91 -8.00 -11.45
N VAL A 73 -7.96 -7.30 -10.82
CA VAL A 73 -6.81 -7.93 -10.15
C VAL A 73 -7.30 -8.86 -9.03
N GLN A 74 -8.18 -8.38 -8.14
CA GLN A 74 -8.74 -9.14 -7.02
C GLN A 74 -9.40 -10.46 -7.47
N LYS A 75 -10.12 -10.44 -8.59
CA LYS A 75 -10.81 -11.62 -9.15
C LYS A 75 -9.87 -12.65 -9.77
N ARG A 76 -8.65 -12.27 -10.16
CA ARG A 76 -7.75 -13.12 -10.95
C ARG A 76 -6.56 -13.68 -10.17
N TRP A 77 -6.03 -12.92 -9.21
CA TRP A 77 -4.73 -13.27 -8.62
C TRP A 77 -4.72 -14.61 -7.87
N LYS A 78 -5.79 -14.99 -7.13
CA LYS A 78 -5.83 -16.28 -6.42
C LYS A 78 -5.79 -17.46 -7.41
N GLY A 79 -6.53 -17.37 -8.51
CA GLY A 79 -6.50 -18.39 -9.57
C GLY A 79 -5.12 -18.52 -10.23
N LEU A 80 -4.41 -17.40 -10.46
CA LEU A 80 -3.03 -17.45 -10.96
C LEU A 80 -2.06 -18.16 -9.99
N VAL A 81 -2.27 -17.98 -8.68
CA VAL A 81 -1.46 -18.66 -7.65
C VAL A 81 -1.75 -20.16 -7.64
N GLU A 82 -3.02 -20.55 -7.70
CA GLU A 82 -3.45 -21.96 -7.78
C GLU A 82 -2.95 -22.64 -9.07
N GLU A 83 -3.08 -21.99 -10.22
CA GLU A 83 -2.58 -22.48 -11.51
C GLU A 83 -1.06 -22.67 -11.51
N ALA A 84 -0.32 -21.88 -10.73
CA ALA A 84 1.12 -22.04 -10.51
C ALA A 84 1.46 -23.16 -9.51
N GLY A 85 0.48 -23.87 -8.96
CA GLY A 85 0.65 -24.93 -7.97
C GLY A 85 0.94 -24.43 -6.56
N LEU A 86 0.68 -23.15 -6.28
CA LEU A 86 0.86 -22.53 -4.97
C LEU A 86 -0.50 -22.42 -4.24
N GLU A 87 -0.46 -22.39 -2.91
CA GLU A 87 -1.66 -22.19 -2.11
C GLU A 87 -1.88 -20.68 -1.83
N PRO A 88 -2.99 -20.08 -2.30
CA PRO A 88 -3.28 -18.69 -2.00
C PRO A 88 -3.65 -18.52 -0.52
N PRO A 89 -3.32 -17.38 0.10
CA PRO A 89 -3.69 -17.14 1.49
C PRO A 89 -5.20 -17.16 1.71
N SER A 90 -5.59 -17.68 2.87
CA SER A 90 -6.99 -17.90 3.28
C SER A 90 -7.71 -16.66 3.81
N TRP A 91 -6.97 -15.57 4.03
CA TRP A 91 -7.52 -14.29 4.46
C TRP A 91 -8.06 -13.46 3.28
#